data_AF-E1YAD3-F1
#
_entry.id   AF-E1YAD3-F1
#
_cell.length_a   1.000
_cell.length_b   1.000
_cell.length_c   1.000
_cell.angle_alpha   90.00
_cell.angle_beta   90.00
_cell.angle_gamma   90.00
#
_symmetry.space_group_name_H-M   'P 1'
#
loop_
_entity.id
_entity.type
_entity.pdbx_description
1 polymer ?
#
loop_
_entity_poly.entity_id
_entity_poly.type
_entity_poly.pdbx_seq_one_letter_code
_entity_poly.pdbx_strand_id
1 'polypeptide(L)'
;MESLLIGHGLQKGIDYDRETGRVKVSSKEVIPDFIFYKLNLACEVKLIKDKVRIGSAIDEINADIKSYMTKYSGIIFIVYDLGFIRDENEFISSFNKNEGIHCVVIKN
;
A
#
# COMPACT_ATOMS: atom_id res chain seq x y z
N MET A 1 14.95 -10.64 -9.59
CA MET A 1 13.48 -10.47 -9.64
C MET A 1 13.00 -9.30 -8.79
N GLU A 2 13.55 -9.06 -7.59
CA GLU A 2 13.20 -7.90 -6.73
C GLU A 2 13.59 -6.52 -7.33
N SER A 3 14.67 -6.43 -8.11
CA SER A 3 15.08 -5.18 -8.77
C SER A 3 14.07 -4.65 -9.80
N LEU A 4 13.10 -5.46 -10.24
CA LEU A 4 12.16 -5.06 -11.29
C LEU A 4 10.96 -4.27 -10.74
N LEU A 5 10.70 -4.34 -9.43
CA LEU A 5 9.42 -3.87 -8.87
C LEU A 5 9.55 -2.70 -7.88
N ILE A 6 10.49 -2.74 -6.91
CA ILE A 6 10.46 -1.78 -5.78
C ILE A 6 11.85 -1.23 -5.37
N GLY A 7 12.96 -1.68 -5.99
CA GLY A 7 14.31 -1.40 -5.49
C GLY A 7 15.36 -0.96 -6.51
N HIS A 8 15.00 -0.52 -7.71
CA HIS A 8 16.01 -0.14 -8.70
C HIS A 8 16.84 1.06 -8.21
N GLY A 9 18.10 0.82 -7.85
CA GLY A 9 19.00 1.83 -7.27
C GLY A 9 18.87 2.02 -5.75
N LEU A 10 18.06 1.22 -5.05
CA LEU A 10 17.88 1.28 -3.59
C LEU A 10 18.52 0.07 -2.91
N GLN A 11 19.08 0.26 -1.72
CA GLN A 11 19.70 -0.80 -0.93
C GLN A 11 18.76 -1.32 0.17
N LYS A 12 18.46 -2.62 0.16
CA LYS A 12 17.65 -3.27 1.20
C LYS A 12 18.33 -3.18 2.57
N GLY A 13 17.54 -2.93 3.61
CA GLY A 13 18.01 -2.75 4.99
C GLY A 13 18.61 -1.36 5.26
N ILE A 14 18.72 -0.50 4.24
CA ILE A 14 19.23 0.87 4.35
C ILE A 14 18.22 1.89 3.82
N ASP A 15 17.80 1.74 2.55
CA ASP A 15 16.84 2.64 1.91
C ASP A 15 15.41 2.14 2.06
N TYR A 16 15.23 0.82 1.93
CA TYR A 16 13.93 0.17 2.05
C TYR A 16 14.06 -1.20 2.70
N ASP A 17 12.95 -1.75 3.17
CA ASP A 17 12.90 -3.12 3.66
C ASP A 17 11.50 -3.72 3.46
N ARG A 18 11.38 -5.04 3.61
CA ARG A 18 10.16 -5.81 3.35
C ARG A 18 9.66 -6.45 4.64
N GLU A 19 8.35 -6.47 4.84
CA GLU A 19 7.70 -7.16 5.97
C GLU A 19 8.33 -6.78 7.33
N THR A 20 8.66 -5.50 7.49
CA THR A 20 9.23 -4.95 8.71
C THR A 20 8.65 -3.56 8.99
N GLY A 21 9.08 -2.91 10.07
CA GLY A 21 8.52 -1.62 10.47
C GLY A 21 7.15 -1.74 11.12
N ARG A 22 6.99 -2.74 12.00
CA ARG A 22 5.79 -2.98 12.82
C ARG A 22 5.15 -1.69 13.31
N VAL A 23 3.84 -1.62 13.16
CA VAL A 23 2.99 -0.58 13.74
C VAL A 23 2.13 -1.23 14.81
N LYS A 24 2.22 -0.71 16.03
CA LYS A 24 1.43 -1.20 17.15
C LYS A 24 0.10 -0.46 17.19
N VAL A 25 -1.00 -1.18 17.00
CA VAL A 25 -2.36 -0.64 17.04
C VAL A 25 -3.12 -1.36 18.16
N SER A 26 -3.32 -0.66 19.28
CA SER A 26 -3.90 -1.21 20.51
C SER A 26 -3.15 -2.47 20.99
N SER A 27 -3.73 -3.65 20.76
CA SER A 27 -3.19 -4.95 21.19
C SER A 27 -2.65 -5.80 20.03
N LYS A 28 -2.62 -5.25 18.80
CA LYS A 28 -2.16 -5.96 17.60
C LYS A 28 -0.92 -5.26 17.01
N GLU A 29 -0.11 -6.05 16.32
CA GLU A 29 0.95 -5.54 15.46
C GLU A 29 0.58 -5.82 14.01
N VAL A 30 0.69 -4.80 13.18
CA VAL A 30 0.53 -4.91 11.72
C VAL A 30 1.83 -4.54 11.04
N ILE A 31 2.08 -5.12 9.87
CA ILE A 31 3.35 -5.05 9.16
C ILE A 31 3.05 -4.69 7.70
N PRO A 32 3.52 -3.53 7.21
CA PRO A 32 3.44 -3.20 5.79
C PRO A 32 4.22 -4.20 4.92
N ASP A 33 3.79 -4.39 3.68
CA ASP A 33 4.56 -5.18 2.73
C ASP A 33 5.98 -4.62 2.55
N PHE A 34 6.10 -3.30 2.42
CA PHE A 34 7.37 -2.60 2.30
C PHE A 34 7.40 -1.29 3.08
N ILE A 35 8.59 -0.89 3.48
CA ILE A 35 8.85 0.42 4.09
C ILE A 35 10.03 1.11 3.40
N PHE A 36 9.97 2.43 3.30
CA PHE A 36 11.05 3.26 2.79
C PHE A 36 11.47 4.24 3.88
N TYR A 37 12.62 3.99 4.49
CA TYR A 37 13.05 4.67 5.71
C TYR A 37 13.22 6.18 5.50
N LYS A 38 13.93 6.58 4.45
CA LYS A 38 14.24 7.99 4.15
C LYS A 38 13.02 8.82 3.76
N LEU A 39 11.98 8.17 3.24
CA LEU A 39 10.74 8.81 2.81
C LEU A 39 9.66 8.79 3.90
N ASN A 40 9.90 8.10 5.02
CA ASN A 40 8.91 7.82 6.05
C ASN A 40 7.58 7.32 5.46
N LEU A 41 7.70 6.34 4.54
CA LEU A 41 6.64 5.87 3.66
C LEU A 41 6.42 4.36 3.86
N ALA A 42 5.17 3.95 4.03
CA ALA A 42 4.75 2.55 3.91
C ALA A 42 4.27 2.26 2.49
N CYS A 43 4.49 1.05 2.00
CA CYS A 43 3.99 0.59 0.70
C CYS A 43 3.30 -0.75 0.87
N GLU A 44 2.13 -0.86 0.25
CA GLU A 44 1.23 -2.00 0.37
C GLU A 44 0.74 -2.41 -1.02
N VAL A 45 0.72 -3.72 -1.30
CA VAL A 45 0.35 -4.26 -2.61
C VAL A 45 -0.95 -5.04 -2.50
N LYS A 46 -1.95 -4.69 -3.33
CA LYS A 46 -3.23 -5.40 -3.40
C LYS A 46 -3.43 -6.00 -4.78
N LEU A 47 -4.00 -7.21 -4.84
CA LEU A 47 -4.38 -7.89 -6.08
C LEU A 47 -5.90 -8.00 -6.16
N ILE A 48 -6.47 -7.47 -7.25
CA ILE A 48 -7.88 -7.59 -7.61
C ILE A 48 -8.02 -8.62 -8.72
N LYS A 49 -8.50 -9.81 -8.35
CA LYS A 49 -8.64 -10.97 -9.25
C LYS A 49 -10.08 -11.35 -9.57
N ASP A 50 -11.04 -10.71 -8.91
CA ASP A 50 -12.47 -10.90 -9.10
C ASP A 50 -13.24 -9.70 -8.51
N LYS A 51 -14.54 -9.60 -8.81
CA LYS A 51 -15.38 -8.48 -8.33
C LYS A 51 -15.57 -8.48 -6.81
N VAL A 52 -15.57 -9.65 -6.17
CA VAL A 52 -15.77 -9.76 -4.72
C VAL A 52 -14.55 -9.18 -3.99
N ARG A 53 -13.37 -9.39 -4.56
CA ARG A 53 -12.09 -8.89 -4.04
C ARG A 53 -12.00 -7.36 -3.98
N ILE A 54 -12.75 -6.63 -4.81
CA ILE A 54 -12.76 -5.16 -4.79
C ILE A 54 -13.18 -4.64 -3.41
N GLY A 55 -14.32 -5.14 -2.89
CA GLY A 55 -14.85 -4.71 -1.60
C GLY A 55 -13.88 -5.00 -0.46
N SER A 56 -13.37 -6.24 -0.38
CA SER A 56 -12.42 -6.59 0.67
C SER A 56 -11.09 -5.83 0.56
N ALA A 57 -10.65 -5.48 -0.65
CA ALA A 57 -9.45 -4.67 -0.82
C ALA A 57 -9.65 -3.24 -0.32
N ILE A 58 -10.82 -2.65 -0.57
CA ILE A 58 -11.19 -1.33 -0.02
C ILE A 58 -11.20 -1.37 1.51
N ASP A 59 -11.76 -2.41 2.12
CA ASP A 59 -11.79 -2.57 3.57
C ASP A 59 -10.38 -2.71 4.17
N GLU A 60 -9.54 -3.53 3.55
CA GLU A 60 -8.12 -3.68 3.92
C GLU A 60 -7.37 -2.35 3.82
N ILE A 61 -7.46 -1.66 2.68
CA ILE A 61 -6.79 -0.35 2.46
C ILE A 61 -7.20 0.65 3.55
N ASN A 62 -8.48 0.72 3.89
CA ASN A 62 -8.96 1.62 4.95
C ASN A 62 -8.43 1.24 6.33
N ALA A 63 -8.27 -0.05 6.63
CA ALA A 63 -7.66 -0.52 7.88
C ALA A 63 -6.15 -0.20 7.93
N ASP A 64 -5.46 -0.37 6.81
CA ASP A 64 -4.04 -0.08 6.64
C ASP A 64 -3.79 1.43 6.80
N ILE A 65 -4.62 2.30 6.19
CA ILE A 65 -4.54 3.76 6.36
C ILE A 65 -4.62 4.13 7.85
N LYS A 66 -5.64 3.64 8.57
CA LYS A 66 -5.83 3.93 9.99
C LYS A 66 -4.64 3.48 10.84
N SER A 67 -4.01 2.38 10.46
CA SER A 67 -2.90 1.81 11.20
C SER A 67 -1.60 2.53 10.88
N TYR A 68 -1.20 2.54 9.62
CA TYR A 68 0.12 3.00 9.17
C TYR A 68 0.30 4.51 9.30
N MET A 69 -0.76 5.32 9.16
CA MET A 69 -0.67 6.78 9.39
C MET A 69 -0.35 7.16 10.84
N THR A 70 -0.39 6.22 11.79
CA THR A 70 0.08 6.48 13.17
C THR A 70 1.60 6.54 13.29
N LYS A 71 2.33 6.06 12.28
CA LYS A 71 3.79 5.95 12.28
C LYS A 71 4.44 6.58 11.05
N TYR A 72 3.87 6.38 9.88
CA TYR A 72 4.41 6.86 8.60
C TYR A 72 3.70 8.14 8.17
N SER A 73 4.44 9.07 7.55
CA SER A 73 3.86 10.31 7.02
C SER A 73 3.17 10.10 5.68
N GLY A 74 3.40 8.96 5.03
CA GLY A 74 2.66 8.59 3.84
C GLY A 74 2.54 7.08 3.64
N ILE A 75 1.60 6.72 2.77
CA ILE A 75 1.34 5.36 2.34
C ILE A 75 1.13 5.35 0.84
N ILE A 76 1.76 4.42 0.14
CA ILE A 76 1.46 4.13 -1.27
C ILE A 76 0.82 2.74 -1.39
N PHE A 77 -0.32 2.69 -2.05
CA PHE A 77 -1.01 1.46 -2.42
C PHE A 77 -0.75 1.16 -3.89
N ILE A 78 -0.20 -0.02 -4.18
CA ILE A 78 -0.06 -0.54 -5.53
C ILE A 78 -1.13 -1.60 -5.74
N VAL A 79 -2.13 -1.29 -6.56
CA VAL A 79 -3.28 -2.16 -6.81
C VAL A 79 -3.15 -2.77 -8.20
N TYR A 80 -2.84 -4.07 -8.26
CA TYR A 80 -2.86 -4.82 -9.52
C TYR A 80 -4.29 -5.27 -9.81
N ASP A 81 -4.86 -4.78 -10.91
CA ASP A 81 -6.21 -5.11 -11.35
C ASP A 81 -6.21 -6.00 -12.60
N LEU A 82 -6.85 -7.17 -12.48
CA LEU A 82 -7.02 -8.12 -13.59
C LEU A 82 -8.28 -7.82 -14.43
N GLY A 83 -8.69 -6.56 -14.51
CA GLY A 83 -9.81 -6.08 -15.33
C GLY A 83 -11.15 -5.98 -14.62
N PHE A 84 -11.18 -5.85 -13.29
CA PHE A 84 -12.41 -5.79 -12.51
C PHE A 84 -12.76 -4.38 -12.04
N ILE A 85 -11.79 -3.46 -11.92
CA ILE A 85 -12.04 -2.06 -11.61
C ILE A 85 -12.52 -1.33 -12.87
N ARG A 86 -13.81 -0.97 -12.88
CA ARG A 86 -14.44 -0.26 -14.00
C ARG A 86 -14.03 1.21 -14.07
N ASP A 87 -14.19 1.92 -12.96
CA ASP A 87 -13.81 3.32 -12.84
C ASP A 87 -12.62 3.45 -11.88
N GLU A 88 -11.45 3.66 -12.47
CA GLU A 88 -10.20 3.79 -11.74
C GLU A 88 -10.12 5.11 -10.97
N ASN A 89 -10.68 6.19 -11.53
CA ASN A 89 -10.66 7.48 -10.88
C ASN A 89 -11.53 7.45 -9.63
N GLU A 90 -12.73 6.88 -9.71
CA GLU A 90 -13.61 6.70 -8.55
C GLU A 90 -12.94 5.85 -7.46
N PHE A 91 -12.29 4.75 -7.86
CA PHE A 91 -11.57 3.89 -6.94
C PHE A 91 -10.43 4.64 -6.22
N ILE A 92 -9.58 5.36 -6.96
CA ILE A 92 -8.45 6.12 -6.40
C ILE A 92 -8.94 7.29 -5.53
N SER A 93 -9.95 8.04 -5.99
CA SER A 93 -10.52 9.17 -5.25
C SER A 93 -11.19 8.77 -3.93
N SER A 94 -11.51 7.49 -3.76
CA SER A 94 -12.04 6.97 -2.49
C SER A 94 -11.00 7.03 -1.34
N PHE A 95 -9.70 7.07 -1.66
CA PHE A 95 -8.61 7.02 -0.68
C PHE A 95 -7.79 8.32 -0.58
N ASN A 96 -7.70 9.11 -1.64
CA ASN A 96 -6.88 10.33 -1.72
C ASN A 96 -7.46 11.54 -0.95
N LYS A 97 -8.27 11.32 0.09
CA LYS A 97 -8.89 12.40 0.89
C LYS A 97 -7.96 12.97 1.96
N ASN A 98 -6.92 12.23 2.34
CA ASN A 98 -5.93 12.67 3.33
C ASN A 98 -4.58 12.88 2.65
N GLU A 99 -3.85 13.91 3.08
CA GLU A 99 -2.46 14.11 2.65
C GLU A 99 -1.60 12.87 2.97
N GLY A 100 -0.66 12.55 2.08
CA GLY A 100 0.28 11.44 2.24
C GLY A 100 -0.25 10.08 1.79
N ILE A 101 -1.51 9.97 1.36
CA ILE A 101 -2.07 8.73 0.80
C ILE A 101 -2.02 8.78 -0.72
N HIS A 102 -1.39 7.77 -1.33
CA HIS A 102 -1.32 7.60 -2.77
C HIS A 102 -1.81 6.20 -3.15
N CYS A 103 -2.64 6.11 -4.19
CA CYS A 103 -3.09 4.85 -4.76
C CYS A 103 -2.78 4.83 -6.25
N VAL A 104 -2.13 3.77 -6.71
CA VAL A 104 -1.79 3.53 -8.12
C VAL A 104 -2.44 2.22 -8.54
N VAL A 105 -3.24 2.25 -9.60
CA VAL A 105 -3.82 1.05 -10.20
C VAL A 105 -2.98 0.65 -11.41
N ILE A 106 -2.49 -0.59 -11.41
CA ILE A 106 -1.77 -1.19 -12.52
C ILE A 106 -2.71 -2.20 -13.17
N LYS A 107 -3.13 -1.91 -14.40
CA LYS A 107 -3.97 -2.80 -15.20
C LYS A 107 -3.12 -3.74 -16.04
N ASN A 108 -3.62 -4.97 -16.17
CA ASN A 108 -3.09 -5.97 -17.08
C ASN A 108 -3.94 -6.05 -18.35
#